data_AF-A0A558DQ75-F1
#
_entry.id   AF-A0A558DQ75-F1
#
_cell.length_a   1.000
_cell.length_b   1.000
_cell.length_c   1.000
_cell.angle_alpha   90.00
_cell.angle_beta   90.00
_cell.angle_gamma   90.00
#
_symmetry.space_group_name_H-M   'P 1'
#
loop_
_entity.id
_entity.type
_entity.pdbx_description
1 polymer ?
#
loop_
_entity_poly.entity_id
_entity_poly.type
_entity_poly.pdbx_seq_one_letter_code
_entity_poly.pdbx_strand_id
1 'polypeptide(L)' 'MQKHPDPIRLRESALILALFGLFLFASPLTVWWAADRAHWLVPYALWLLLIVLGAWLHRKYSQHDL' A
#
# COMPACT_ATOMS: atom_id res chain seq x y z
N MET A 1 -3.25 31.09 -4.34
CA MET A 1 -2.45 30.15 -5.13
C MET A 1 -2.89 28.73 -4.72
N GLN A 2 -3.82 28.10 -5.44
CA GLN A 2 -4.14 26.69 -5.21
C GLN A 2 -2.94 25.88 -5.70
N LYS A 3 -2.19 25.30 -4.77
CA LYS A 3 -1.03 24.48 -5.06
C LYS A 3 -1.56 23.09 -5.40
N HIS A 4 -1.85 22.84 -6.67
CA HIS A 4 -2.28 21.50 -7.09
C HIS A 4 -1.28 20.46 -6.58
N PRO A 5 -1.73 19.37 -5.93
CA PRO A 5 -0.83 18.31 -5.50
C PRO A 5 -0.07 17.79 -6.72
N ASP A 6 1.26 17.77 -6.64
CA ASP A 6 2.11 17.36 -7.76
C ASP A 6 1.67 15.98 -8.25
N PRO A 7 1.06 15.85 -9.45
CA PRO A 7 0.47 14.59 -9.91
C PRO A 7 1.52 13.49 -10.06
N ILE A 8 2.79 13.88 -10.19
CA ILE A 8 3.94 12.99 -10.22
C ILE A 8 4.09 12.26 -8.88
N ARG A 9 4.01 12.94 -7.74
CA ARG A 9 4.23 12.32 -6.41
C ARG A 9 3.12 11.35 -6.01
N LEU A 10 1.87 11.66 -6.39
CA LEU A 10 0.73 10.75 -6.23
C LEU A 10 0.93 9.48 -7.07
N ARG A 11 1.40 9.64 -8.31
CA ARG A 11 1.64 8.51 -9.21
C ARG A 11 2.83 7.65 -8.77
N GLU A 12 3.94 8.26 -8.36
CA GLU A 12 5.10 7.55 -7.78
C GLU A 12 4.71 6.77 -6.54
N SER A 13 3.96 7.40 -5.64
CA SER A 13 3.43 6.77 -4.43
C SER A 13 2.51 5.59 -4.74
N ALA A 14 1.60 5.73 -5.70
CA ALA A 14 0.73 4.65 -6.15
C ALA A 14 1.52 3.51 -6.82
N LEU A 15 2.54 3.83 -7.61
CA LEU A 15 3.44 2.85 -8.20
C LEU A 15 4.22 2.07 -7.14
N ILE A 16 4.77 2.75 -6.12
CA ILE A 16 5.47 2.11 -5.00
C ILE A 16 4.51 1.20 -4.23
N LEU A 17 3.29 1.67 -3.93
CA LEU A 17 2.24 0.87 -3.28
C LEU A 17 1.87 -0.37 -4.11
N ALA A 18 1.73 -0.21 -5.43
CA ALA A 18 1.41 -1.31 -6.33
C ALA A 18 2.56 -2.32 -6.41
N LEU A 19 3.81 -1.87 -6.53
CA LEU A 19 4.99 -2.73 -6.50
C LEU A 19 5.12 -3.44 -5.16
N PHE A 20 4.85 -2.75 -4.06
CA PHE A 20 4.86 -3.33 -2.73
C PHE A 20 3.79 -4.42 -2.57
N GLY A 21 2.56 -4.17 -3.02
CA GLY A 21 1.51 -5.17 -3.03
C GLY A 21 1.85 -6.36 -3.94
N LEU A 22 2.38 -6.11 -5.13
CA LEU A 22 2.84 -7.16 -6.04
C LEU A 22 3.98 -7.99 -5.42
N PHE A 23 4.91 -7.34 -4.73
CA PHE A 23 5.94 -8.04 -3.96
C PHE A 23 5.34 -8.85 -2.81
N LEU A 24 4.31 -8.36 -2.13
CA LEU A 24 3.67 -9.07 -1.03
C LEU A 24 2.93 -10.34 -1.50
N PHE A 25 2.28 -10.28 -2.67
CA PHE A 25 1.38 -11.31 -3.17
C PHE A 25 1.93 -12.17 -4.32
N ALA A 26 2.92 -11.71 -5.07
CA ALA A 26 3.49 -12.43 -6.21
C ALA A 26 4.97 -12.85 -5.99
N SER A 27 5.57 -12.49 -4.86
CA SER A 27 6.92 -12.92 -4.48
C SER A 27 6.91 -14.28 -3.77
N PRO A 28 8.05 -15.01 -3.74
CA PRO A 28 8.27 -16.10 -2.80
C PRO A 28 8.05 -15.74 -1.32
N LEU A 29 7.90 -14.46 -0.97
CA LEU A 29 7.42 -14.04 0.36
C LEU A 29 6.04 -14.64 0.71
N THR A 30 5.24 -14.99 -0.30
CA THR A 30 3.99 -15.76 -0.13
C THR A 30 4.20 -17.09 0.55
N VAL A 31 5.35 -17.75 0.36
CA VAL A 31 5.65 -19.02 1.03
C VAL A 31 5.71 -18.86 2.55
N TRP A 32 6.10 -17.70 3.05
CA TRP A 32 6.20 -17.45 4.50
C TRP A 32 4.83 -17.26 5.16
N TRP A 33 3.90 -16.54 4.50
CA TRP A 33 2.58 -16.27 5.06
C TRP A 33 1.47 -17.22 4.58
N ALA A 34 1.69 -17.94 3.48
CA ALA A 34 0.82 -19.01 2.97
C ALA A 34 1.33 -20.40 3.36
N ALA A 35 2.33 -20.49 4.26
CA ALA A 35 2.74 -21.75 4.85
C ALA A 35 1.56 -22.40 5.60
N ASP A 36 1.50 -23.73 5.58
CA ASP A 36 0.43 -24.54 6.20
C ASP A 36 0.20 -24.25 7.71
N ARG A 37 1.20 -23.68 8.39
CA ARG A 37 1.14 -23.29 9.81
C ARG A 37 0.72 -21.84 10.03
N ALA A 38 0.55 -21.05 8.98
CA ALA A 38 0.19 -19.65 9.09
C ALA A 38 -1.31 -19.50 9.37
N HIS A 39 -1.66 -18.51 10.18
CA HIS A 39 -3.06 -18.23 10.49
C HIS A 39 -3.81 -17.76 9.25
N TRP A 40 -5.06 -18.22 9.06
CA TRP A 40 -5.90 -17.80 7.94
C TRP A 40 -6.16 -16.29 7.86
N LEU A 41 -5.93 -15.56 8.96
CA LEU A 41 -6.06 -14.11 9.06
C LEU A 41 -4.92 -13.34 8.37
N VAL A 42 -3.77 -13.97 8.12
CA VAL A 42 -2.58 -13.28 7.59
C VAL A 42 -2.83 -12.60 6.22
N PRO A 43 -3.44 -13.25 5.20
CA PRO A 43 -3.72 -12.57 3.93
C PRO A 43 -4.63 -11.34 4.11
N TYR A 44 -5.63 -11.42 5.00
CA TYR A 44 -6.52 -10.30 5.29
C TYR A 44 -5.79 -9.16 6.00
N ALA A 45 -4.86 -9.47 6.90
CA ALA A 45 -4.02 -8.49 7.57
C ALA A 45 -3.09 -7.76 6.58
N LEU A 46 -2.52 -8.47 5.60
CA LEU A 46 -1.70 -7.87 4.53
C LEU A 46 -2.52 -6.95 3.62
N TRP A 47 -3.75 -7.35 3.27
CA TRP A 47 -4.68 -6.49 2.54
C TRP A 47 -5.05 -5.23 3.33
N LEU A 48 -5.34 -5.38 4.62
CA LEU A 48 -5.68 -4.25 5.48
C LEU A 48 -4.50 -3.28 5.62
N LEU A 49 -3.27 -3.80 5.75
CA LEU A 49 -2.05 -2.99 5.76
C LEU A 49 -1.93 -2.14 4.49
N LEU A 50 -2.15 -2.72 3.31
CA LEU A 50 -2.09 -2.00 2.02
C LEU A 50 -3.15 -0.90 1.94
N ILE A 51 -4.39 -1.19 2.35
CA ILE A 51 -5.48 -0.21 2.35
C ILE A 51 -5.18 0.94 3.31
N VAL A 52 -4.70 0.63 4.52
CA VAL A 52 -4.34 1.64 5.52
C VAL A 52 -3.17 2.50 5.02
N LEU A 53 -2.14 1.91 4.41
CA LEU A 53 -1.03 2.66 3.82
C LEU A 53 -1.52 3.59 2.71
N GLY A 54 -2.38 3.09 1.81
CA GLY A 54 -2.98 3.90 0.73
C GLY A 54 -3.82 5.05 1.26
N ALA A 55 -4.68 4.79 2.24
CA ALA A 55 -5.51 5.80 2.90
C ALA A 55 -4.67 6.84 3.66
N TRP A 56 -3.59 6.40 4.30
CA TRP A 56 -2.65 7.29 5.00
C TRP A 56 -1.89 8.19 4.03
N LEU A 57 -1.40 7.65 2.92
CA LEU A 57 -0.78 8.41 1.84
C LEU A 57 -1.76 9.45 1.29
N HIS A 58 -2.98 9.02 0.96
CA HIS A 58 -4.03 9.91 0.46
C HIS A 58 -4.34 11.05 1.44
N ARG A 59 -4.48 10.74 2.74
CA ARG A 59 -4.65 11.76 3.79
C ARG A 59 -3.45 12.71 3.88
N LYS A 60 -2.22 12.20 3.81
CA LYS A 60 -1.00 13.00 3.91
C LYS A 60 -0.87 13.99 2.74
N TYR A 61 -1.20 13.55 1.52
CA TYR A 61 -1.22 14.45 0.37
C TYR A 61 -2.39 15.44 0.44
N SER A 62 -3.56 15.02 0.92
CA SER A 62 -4.73 15.89 1.10
C SER A 62 -4.56 16.93 2.23
N GLN A 63 -3.71 16.67 3.23
CA GLN A 63 -3.45 17.61 4.34
C GLN A 63 -2.45 18.71 3.99
N HIS A 64 -1.60 18.52 2.97
CA HIS A 64 -0.74 19.60 2.47
C HIS A 64 -1.49 20.63 1.58
N ASP A 65 -2.79 20.43 1.36
CA ASP A 65 -3.69 21.29 0.59
C ASP A 65 -4.49 22.29 1.46
N LEU A 66 -4.28 22.31 2.78
CA LEU A 66 -4.89 23.27 3.73
C LEU A 66 -3.85 24.25 4.26
#